data_AF-A0A7V9AP14-F1
#
_entry.id   AF-A0A7V9AP14-F1
#
_cell.length_a   1.000
_cell.length_b   1.000
_cell.length_c   1.000
_cell.angle_alpha   90.00
_cell.angle_beta   90.00
_cell.angle_gamma   90.00
#
_symmetry.space_group_name_H-M   'P 1'
#
loop_
_entity.id
_entity.type
_entity.pdbx_description
1 polymer ?
#
loop_
_entity_poly.entity_id
_entity_poly.type
_entity_poly.pdbx_seq_one_letter_code
_entity_poly.pdbx_strand_id
1 'polypeptide(L)'
;KNCEGIQRTIFFTADYQYRMEELSWGKGTLPKKTAGTWEKEKGKFVLYRDGKAMAEYKLVKDSLINTQNNGVRIPDSMSAQNVLFKKNTAPESAAWKKRKGDGIDIIGTGNNPFWSVEIDNEKLILFKFSTTEKPVIVPIEMPVITRDSTVYSTRTESGEPLKIAISSKFCNDGVSDHVYEYQMEAWYKGQLYKGCAVILNNAKQD
;
A
#
# COMPACT_ATOMS: atom_id res chain seq x y z
N LYS A 1 4.17 -5.73 28.87
CA LYS A 1 4.22 -4.24 28.78
C LYS A 1 5.43 -3.78 27.95
N ASN A 2 5.69 -4.35 26.75
CA ASN A 2 6.88 -4.01 25.94
C ASN A 2 6.43 -3.53 24.55
N CYS A 3 5.80 -2.35 24.47
CA CYS A 3 5.53 -1.67 23.22
C CYS A 3 6.28 -0.34 23.30
N GLU A 4 7.37 -0.20 22.53
CA GLU A 4 8.22 0.99 22.56
C GLU A 4 7.55 2.18 21.87
N GLY A 5 6.63 1.90 20.94
CA GLY A 5 5.83 2.89 20.23
C GLY A 5 4.87 2.22 19.25
N ILE A 6 3.96 3.01 18.67
CA ILE A 6 3.08 2.58 17.58
C ILE A 6 3.36 3.50 16.40
N GLN A 7 3.83 2.93 15.29
CA GLN A 7 3.85 3.64 14.02
C GLN A 7 2.46 3.55 13.40
N ARG A 8 1.90 4.71 13.05
CA ARG A 8 0.58 4.81 12.42
C ARG A 8 0.71 5.47 11.05
N THR A 9 0.12 4.86 10.03
CA THR A 9 -0.01 5.42 8.69
C THR A 9 -1.48 5.49 8.34
N ILE A 10 -1.94 6.63 7.84
CA ILE A 10 -3.33 6.86 7.44
C ILE A 10 -3.32 7.40 6.02
N PHE A 11 -4.13 6.79 5.17
CA PHE A 11 -4.43 7.27 3.83
C PHE A 11 -5.86 7.76 3.79
N PHE A 12 -6.04 9.03 3.40
CA PHE A 12 -7.32 9.70 3.25
C PHE A 12 -7.64 9.80 1.75
N THR A 13 -8.77 9.26 1.33
CA THR A 13 -9.21 9.32 -0.07
C THR A 13 -10.19 10.47 -0.29
N ALA A 14 -10.34 10.90 -1.54
CA ALA A 14 -11.21 12.02 -1.92
C ALA A 14 -12.72 11.72 -1.74
N ASP A 15 -13.10 10.44 -1.74
CA ASP A 15 -14.45 9.94 -1.49
C ASP A 15 -14.75 9.70 0.01
N TYR A 16 -14.04 10.40 0.89
CA TYR A 16 -14.25 10.39 2.34
C TYR A 16 -14.02 9.02 3.01
N GLN A 17 -13.25 8.13 2.38
CA GLN A 17 -12.80 6.87 2.99
C GLN A 17 -11.38 7.01 3.55
N TYR A 18 -11.04 6.21 4.55
CA TYR A 18 -9.67 6.09 5.01
C TYR A 18 -9.23 4.64 5.17
N ARG A 19 -7.93 4.41 5.00
CA ARG A 19 -7.23 3.20 5.41
C ARG A 19 -6.14 3.55 6.41
N MET A 20 -6.03 2.75 7.47
CA MET A 20 -5.05 2.94 8.53
C MET A 20 -4.32 1.64 8.81
N GLU A 21 -3.01 1.74 8.98
CA GLU A 21 -2.15 0.67 9.52
C GLU A 21 -1.45 1.13 10.79
N GLU A 22 -1.47 0.27 11.81
CA GLU A 22 -0.80 0.49 13.09
C GLU A 22 0.19 -0.65 13.36
N LEU A 23 1.48 -0.34 13.39
CA LEU A 23 2.55 -1.28 13.67
C LEU A 23 3.13 -1.02 15.08
N SER A 24 3.04 -2.01 15.96
CA SER A 24 3.70 -1.96 17.27
C SER A 24 5.19 -2.24 17.14
N TRP A 25 6.03 -1.31 17.57
CA TRP A 25 7.48 -1.51 17.57
C TRP A 25 7.91 -2.58 18.58
N GLY A 26 8.94 -3.34 18.22
CA GLY A 26 9.60 -4.33 19.09
C GLY A 26 8.91 -5.69 19.23
N LYS A 27 7.75 -5.92 18.60
CA LYS A 27 6.97 -7.16 18.84
C LYS A 27 6.92 -8.18 17.69
N GLY A 28 7.56 -7.93 16.55
CA GLY A 28 7.45 -8.81 15.38
C GLY A 28 5.99 -9.06 14.92
N THR A 29 5.05 -8.21 15.35
CA THR A 29 3.62 -8.35 15.12
C THR A 29 3.24 -7.81 13.74
N LEU A 30 2.24 -8.43 13.12
CA LEU A 30 1.63 -7.90 11.91
C LEU A 30 0.95 -6.53 12.19
N PRO A 31 0.99 -5.58 11.24
CA PRO A 31 0.26 -4.32 11.38
C PRO A 31 -1.25 -4.57 11.55
N LYS A 32 -1.87 -3.86 12.50
CA LYS A 32 -3.33 -3.82 12.62
C LYS A 32 -3.89 -2.92 11.53
N LYS A 33 -4.78 -3.46 10.70
CA LYS A 33 -5.48 -2.71 9.64
C LYS A 33 -6.85 -2.22 10.13
N THR A 34 -7.18 -0.97 9.82
CA THR A 34 -8.50 -0.38 10.08
C THR A 34 -8.93 0.46 8.88
N ALA A 35 -10.23 0.45 8.56
CA ALA A 35 -10.81 1.29 7.53
C ALA A 35 -12.14 1.88 8.02
N GLY A 36 -12.59 2.95 7.39
CA GLY A 36 -13.83 3.65 7.71
C GLY A 36 -13.96 4.94 6.92
N THR A 37 -14.80 5.86 7.41
CA THR A 37 -15.01 7.16 6.78
C THR A 37 -14.30 8.27 7.54
N TRP A 38 -14.03 9.39 6.87
CA TRP A 38 -13.47 10.58 7.51
C TRP A 38 -14.20 11.83 7.08
N GLU A 39 -14.22 12.81 7.96
CA GLU A 39 -14.77 14.14 7.69
C GLU A 39 -13.77 15.22 8.11
N LYS A 40 -13.89 16.38 7.46
CA LYS A 40 -13.14 17.58 7.83
C LYS A 40 -14.10 18.69 8.19
N GLU A 41 -14.18 19.04 9.47
CA GLU A 41 -14.97 20.15 9.97
C GLU A 41 -14.09 21.13 10.73
N LYS A 42 -14.12 22.43 10.38
CA LYS A 42 -13.43 23.50 11.11
C LYS A 42 -11.93 23.22 11.39
N GLY A 43 -11.24 22.59 10.43
CA GLY A 43 -9.81 22.25 10.55
C GLY A 43 -9.49 21.01 11.41
N LYS A 44 -10.53 20.30 11.87
CA LYS A 44 -10.42 18.99 12.49
C LYS A 44 -10.70 17.89 11.48
N PHE A 45 -9.96 16.80 11.58
CA PHE A 45 -10.20 15.57 10.85
C PHE A 45 -10.74 14.54 11.83
N VAL A 46 -11.92 14.00 11.56
CA VAL A 46 -12.55 12.99 12.41
C VAL A 46 -12.64 11.69 11.64
N LEU A 47 -12.13 10.61 12.23
CA LEU A 47 -12.22 9.27 11.69
C LEU A 47 -13.38 8.53 12.33
N TYR A 48 -14.21 7.91 11.50
CA TYR A 48 -15.36 7.14 11.92
C TYR A 48 -15.21 5.67 11.51
N ARG A 49 -15.64 4.78 12.40
CA ARG A 49 -15.79 3.35 12.11
C ARG A 49 -17.13 2.90 12.63
N ASP A 50 -17.90 2.22 11.79
CA ASP A 50 -19.23 1.72 12.13
C ASP A 50 -20.13 2.85 12.73
N GLY A 51 -20.04 4.06 12.14
CA GLY A 51 -20.77 5.25 12.56
C GLY A 51 -20.27 5.93 13.85
N LYS A 52 -19.22 5.40 14.49
CA LYS A 52 -18.67 5.95 15.74
C LYS A 52 -17.37 6.68 15.51
N ALA A 53 -17.22 7.86 16.12
CA ALA A 53 -15.98 8.61 16.08
C ALA A 53 -14.87 7.87 16.84
N MET A 54 -13.84 7.47 16.11
CA MET A 54 -12.70 6.70 16.61
C MET A 54 -11.50 7.58 16.93
N ALA A 55 -11.23 8.61 16.12
CA ALA A 55 -10.10 9.49 16.37
C ALA A 55 -10.38 10.90 15.86
N GLU A 56 -9.87 11.90 16.57
CA GLU A 56 -9.88 13.31 16.15
C GLU A 56 -8.44 13.78 15.95
N TYR A 57 -8.21 14.52 14.88
CA TYR A 57 -6.95 15.17 14.60
C TYR A 57 -7.15 16.66 14.33
N LYS A 58 -6.24 17.48 14.84
CA LYS A 58 -6.15 18.90 14.50
C LYS A 58 -5.09 19.10 13.43
N LEU A 59 -5.43 19.81 12.36
CA LEU A 59 -4.46 20.24 11.37
C LEU A 59 -3.64 21.42 11.90
N VAL A 60 -2.32 21.28 11.88
CA VAL A 60 -1.35 22.32 12.21
C VAL A 60 -0.29 22.34 11.12
N LYS A 61 -0.30 23.40 10.28
CA LYS A 61 0.48 23.46 9.03
C LYS A 61 0.17 22.22 8.17
N ASP A 62 1.17 21.39 7.89
CA ASP A 62 1.05 20.14 7.11
C ASP A 62 1.03 18.87 7.99
N SER A 63 0.81 19.00 9.29
CA SER A 63 0.78 17.88 10.23
C SER A 63 -0.59 17.73 10.89
N LEU A 64 -0.95 16.48 11.17
CA LEU A 64 -2.14 16.14 11.95
C LEU A 64 -1.72 15.74 13.36
N ILE A 65 -2.22 16.45 14.37
CA ILE A 65 -1.98 16.13 15.78
C ILE A 65 -3.21 15.39 16.30
N ASN A 66 -3.05 14.16 16.79
CA ASN A 66 -4.15 13.39 17.36
C ASN A 66 -4.58 14.03 18.70
N THR A 67 -5.81 14.53 18.76
CA THR A 67 -6.38 15.19 19.95
C THR A 67 -7.28 14.26 20.75
N GLN A 68 -7.80 13.21 20.12
CA GLN A 68 -8.67 12.23 20.75
C GLN A 68 -8.51 10.85 20.10
N ASN A 69 -8.56 9.79 20.89
CA ASN A 69 -8.56 8.41 20.42
C ASN A 69 -9.57 7.58 21.24
N ASN A 70 -10.48 6.89 20.58
CA ASN A 70 -11.57 6.08 21.14
C ASN A 70 -12.36 6.80 22.25
N GLY A 71 -12.70 8.08 22.03
CA GLY A 71 -13.41 8.90 23.02
C GLY A 71 -12.54 9.48 24.13
N VAL A 72 -11.26 9.10 24.22
CA VAL A 72 -10.32 9.61 25.23
C VAL A 72 -9.54 10.78 24.66
N ARG A 73 -9.65 11.95 25.30
CA ARG A 73 -8.84 13.14 24.96
C ARG A 73 -7.37 12.87 25.26
N ILE A 74 -6.49 13.21 24.33
CA ILE A 74 -5.05 13.16 24.51
C ILE A 74 -4.59 14.48 25.16
N PRO A 75 -3.85 14.45 26.27
CA PRO A 75 -3.33 15.66 26.91
C PRO A 75 -2.40 16.45 25.98
N ASP A 76 -2.47 17.78 26.04
CA ASP A 76 -1.67 18.65 25.17
C ASP A 76 -0.15 18.41 25.34
N SER A 77 0.29 18.01 26.55
CA SER A 77 1.68 17.61 26.86
C SER A 77 2.16 16.38 26.08
N MET A 78 1.25 15.56 25.57
CA MET A 78 1.54 14.37 24.75
C MET A 78 1.39 14.63 23.25
N SER A 79 0.99 15.85 22.84
CA SER A 79 0.73 16.17 21.43
C SER A 79 1.95 15.91 20.53
N ALA A 80 3.16 16.19 21.02
CA ALA A 80 4.40 16.00 20.27
C ALA A 80 4.69 14.52 19.92
N GLN A 81 4.16 13.58 20.71
CA GLN A 81 4.30 12.13 20.49
C GLN A 81 3.17 11.55 19.62
N ASN A 82 2.17 12.38 19.29
CA ASN A 82 0.94 11.98 18.62
C ASN A 82 0.74 12.76 17.30
N VAL A 83 1.85 13.04 16.61
CA VAL A 83 1.88 13.80 15.35
C VAL A 83 1.99 12.84 14.17
N LEU A 84 1.16 13.06 13.16
CA LEU A 84 1.29 12.46 11.83
C LEU A 84 1.83 13.52 10.87
N PHE A 85 2.93 13.18 10.21
CA PHE A 85 3.52 14.00 9.17
C PHE A 85 2.95 13.60 7.82
N LYS A 86 2.59 14.59 7.01
CA LYS A 86 2.16 14.34 5.63
C LYS A 86 3.31 13.67 4.86
N LYS A 87 3.01 12.54 4.24
CA LYS A 87 3.85 11.88 3.24
C LYS A 87 3.15 11.99 1.90
N ASN A 88 3.93 12.17 0.84
CA ASN A 88 3.40 12.16 -0.51
C ASN A 88 3.18 10.70 -0.94
N THR A 89 2.05 10.43 -1.59
CA THR A 89 1.93 9.20 -2.37
C THR A 89 2.86 9.28 -3.56
N ALA A 90 3.23 8.11 -4.11
CA ALA A 90 4.02 8.10 -5.32
C ALA A 90 3.23 8.82 -6.45
N PRO A 91 3.78 9.90 -7.04
CA PRO A 91 3.06 10.69 -8.01
C PRO A 91 2.83 9.89 -9.28
N GLU A 92 1.71 10.13 -9.95
CA GLU A 92 1.45 9.54 -11.26
C GLU A 92 2.50 10.04 -12.26
N SER A 93 3.44 9.17 -12.64
CA SER A 93 4.52 9.52 -13.56
C SER A 93 4.06 9.45 -15.03
N ALA A 94 4.72 10.21 -15.91
CA ALA A 94 4.48 10.11 -17.35
C ALA A 94 4.72 8.68 -17.88
N ALA A 95 5.66 7.95 -17.28
CA ALA A 95 5.92 6.55 -17.59
C ALA A 95 4.71 5.65 -17.24
N TRP A 96 4.08 5.87 -16.09
CA TRP A 96 2.89 5.11 -15.69
C TRP A 96 1.68 5.45 -16.55
N LYS A 97 1.48 6.72 -16.91
CA LYS A 97 0.43 7.12 -17.86
C LYS A 97 0.59 6.44 -19.21
N LYS A 98 1.83 6.36 -19.70
CA LYS A 98 2.13 5.63 -20.93
C LYS A 98 1.80 4.14 -20.79
N ARG A 99 2.26 3.48 -19.73
CA ARG A 99 1.99 2.06 -19.47
C ARG A 99 0.50 1.75 -19.34
N LYS A 100 -0.26 2.63 -18.68
CA LYS A 100 -1.72 2.57 -18.64
C LYS A 100 -2.33 2.62 -20.05
N GLY A 101 -1.84 3.53 -20.91
CA GLY A 101 -2.24 3.60 -22.32
C GLY A 101 -1.87 2.36 -23.13
N ASP A 102 -0.79 1.66 -22.75
CA ASP A 102 -0.37 0.39 -23.35
C ASP A 102 -1.20 -0.81 -22.85
N GLY A 103 -2.19 -0.60 -21.96
CA GLY A 103 -3.06 -1.64 -21.39
C GLY A 103 -2.53 -2.31 -20.11
N ILE A 104 -1.48 -1.75 -19.49
CA ILE A 104 -0.98 -2.25 -18.20
C ILE A 104 -1.86 -1.72 -17.06
N ASP A 105 -2.35 -2.62 -16.24
CA ASP A 105 -3.21 -2.31 -15.11
C ASP A 105 -2.45 -2.19 -13.80
N ILE A 106 -1.35 -2.94 -13.64
CA ILE A 106 -0.59 -2.98 -12.40
C ILE A 106 0.90 -2.94 -12.69
N ILE A 107 1.62 -2.12 -11.91
CA ILE A 107 3.09 -2.10 -11.90
C ILE A 107 3.58 -2.43 -10.50
N GLY A 108 4.55 -3.32 -10.41
CA GLY A 108 5.33 -3.57 -9.19
C GLY A 108 6.81 -3.32 -9.41
N THR A 109 7.50 -2.80 -8.41
CA THR A 109 8.96 -2.57 -8.45
C THR A 109 9.60 -2.85 -7.11
N GLY A 110 10.81 -3.40 -7.11
CA GLY A 110 11.64 -3.54 -5.92
C GLY A 110 13.11 -3.20 -6.22
N ASN A 111 13.87 -2.87 -5.18
CA ASN A 111 15.19 -2.26 -5.30
C ASN A 111 16.37 -3.16 -4.86
N ASN A 112 16.11 -4.30 -4.21
CA ASN A 112 17.19 -5.21 -3.81
C ASN A 112 16.79 -6.70 -3.91
N PRO A 113 17.20 -7.42 -4.98
CA PRO A 113 17.77 -6.87 -6.23
C PRO A 113 16.76 -5.97 -6.96
N PHE A 114 17.19 -5.22 -7.98
CA PHE A 114 16.22 -4.44 -8.76
C PHE A 114 15.39 -5.34 -9.68
N TRP A 115 14.08 -5.15 -9.66
CA TRP A 115 13.13 -5.91 -10.48
C TRP A 115 11.86 -5.10 -10.73
N SER A 116 11.12 -5.49 -11.78
CA SER A 116 9.79 -4.91 -12.04
C SER A 116 8.83 -5.94 -12.61
N VAL A 117 7.55 -5.79 -12.26
CA VAL A 117 6.43 -6.57 -12.78
C VAL A 117 5.47 -5.60 -13.46
N GLU A 118 5.02 -5.93 -14.66
CA GLU A 118 3.90 -5.29 -15.35
C GLU A 118 2.81 -6.35 -15.55
N ILE A 119 1.57 -6.06 -15.16
CA ILE A 119 0.40 -6.94 -15.34
C ILE A 119 -0.62 -6.23 -16.21
N ASP A 120 -0.97 -6.86 -17.32
CA ASP A 120 -2.18 -6.60 -18.11
C ASP A 120 -3.18 -7.69 -17.67
N ASN A 121 -4.27 -7.30 -17.00
CA ASN A 121 -5.21 -8.25 -16.37
C ASN A 121 -5.91 -9.18 -17.37
N GLU A 122 -5.82 -8.89 -18.66
CA GLU A 122 -6.49 -9.64 -19.72
C GLU A 122 -5.51 -10.44 -20.58
N LYS A 123 -4.22 -10.09 -20.57
CA LYS A 123 -3.24 -10.69 -21.49
C LYS A 123 -2.13 -11.44 -20.78
N LEU A 124 -1.28 -10.74 -20.03
CA LEU A 124 -0.01 -11.30 -19.60
C LEU A 124 0.56 -10.64 -18.35
N ILE A 125 1.50 -11.36 -17.75
CA ILE A 125 2.41 -10.86 -16.73
C ILE A 125 3.81 -10.81 -17.35
N LEU A 126 4.47 -9.66 -17.22
CA LEU A 126 5.86 -9.43 -17.62
C LEU A 126 6.71 -9.13 -16.39
N PHE A 127 7.59 -10.07 -16.03
CA PHE A 127 8.50 -9.95 -14.90
C PHE A 127 9.94 -9.75 -15.40
N LYS A 128 10.54 -8.61 -15.06
CA LYS A 128 11.87 -8.17 -15.49
C LYS A 128 12.83 -8.10 -14.31
N PHE A 129 14.08 -8.49 -14.56
CA PHE A 129 15.18 -8.44 -13.60
C PHE A 129 16.19 -7.37 -14.04
N SER A 130 16.96 -6.81 -13.09
CA SER A 130 18.11 -5.96 -13.41
C SER A 130 19.36 -6.74 -13.80
N THR A 131 19.37 -8.05 -13.60
CA THR A 131 20.49 -8.94 -13.93
C THR A 131 20.48 -9.28 -15.43
N THR A 132 21.45 -10.08 -15.88
CA THR A 132 21.49 -10.62 -17.25
C THR A 132 20.40 -11.65 -17.54
N GLU A 133 19.51 -11.92 -16.58
CA GLU A 133 18.41 -12.86 -16.74
C GLU A 133 17.40 -12.36 -17.76
N LYS A 134 16.89 -13.29 -18.59
CA LYS A 134 15.82 -12.99 -19.53
C LYS A 134 14.54 -12.64 -18.77
N PRO A 135 13.74 -11.66 -19.25
CA PRO A 135 12.41 -11.42 -18.72
C PRO A 135 11.53 -12.68 -18.80
N VAL A 136 10.66 -12.85 -17.82
CA VAL A 136 9.63 -13.88 -17.82
C VAL A 136 8.34 -13.25 -18.34
N ILE A 137 7.76 -13.86 -19.37
CA ILE A 137 6.47 -13.48 -19.94
C ILE A 137 5.58 -14.70 -19.85
N VAL A 138 4.43 -14.54 -19.21
CA VAL A 138 3.46 -15.63 -19.03
C VAL A 138 2.05 -15.12 -19.33
N PRO A 139 1.19 -15.94 -19.96
CA PRO A 139 -0.22 -15.59 -20.11
C PRO A 139 -0.86 -15.46 -18.73
N ILE A 140 -1.87 -14.61 -18.63
CA ILE A 140 -2.54 -14.42 -17.35
C ILE A 140 -3.53 -15.56 -17.07
N GLU A 141 -3.54 -16.01 -15.83
CA GLU A 141 -4.56 -16.90 -15.27
C GLU A 141 -5.42 -16.13 -14.29
N MET A 142 -6.66 -16.58 -14.08
CA MET A 142 -7.58 -15.93 -13.14
C MET A 142 -6.94 -15.85 -11.74
N PRO A 143 -6.76 -14.64 -11.18
CA PRO A 143 -6.17 -14.52 -9.86
C PRO A 143 -7.16 -14.93 -8.78
N VAL A 144 -6.62 -15.36 -7.63
CA VAL A 144 -7.40 -15.48 -6.40
C VAL A 144 -7.47 -14.10 -5.76
N ILE A 145 -8.67 -13.55 -5.66
CA ILE A 145 -8.94 -12.25 -5.05
C ILE A 145 -9.55 -12.45 -3.67
N THR A 146 -8.97 -11.81 -2.66
CA THR A 146 -9.51 -11.71 -1.31
C THR A 146 -9.75 -10.24 -0.97
N ARG A 147 -10.32 -9.98 0.21
CA ARG A 147 -10.48 -8.61 0.72
C ARG A 147 -9.16 -7.82 0.77
N ASP A 148 -8.06 -8.48 1.09
CA ASP A 148 -6.79 -7.83 1.40
C ASP A 148 -5.67 -8.11 0.39
N SER A 149 -5.92 -8.99 -0.58
CA SER A 149 -4.90 -9.37 -1.56
C SER A 149 -5.46 -9.89 -2.89
N THR A 150 -4.67 -9.73 -3.94
CA THR A 150 -4.84 -10.40 -5.24
C THR A 150 -3.62 -11.28 -5.48
N VAL A 151 -3.83 -12.54 -5.84
CA VAL A 151 -2.76 -13.53 -6.04
C VAL A 151 -2.85 -14.16 -7.41
N TYR A 152 -1.84 -13.92 -8.24
CA TYR A 152 -1.62 -14.61 -9.51
C TYR A 152 -0.72 -15.81 -9.27
N SER A 153 -1.12 -16.98 -9.75
CA SER A 153 -0.31 -18.20 -9.71
C SER A 153 -0.28 -18.79 -11.11
N THR A 154 0.90 -18.98 -11.67
CA THR A 154 1.09 -19.53 -13.02
C THR A 154 2.43 -20.24 -13.10
N ARG A 155 2.76 -20.77 -14.28
CA ARG A 155 4.04 -21.41 -14.59
C ARG A 155 4.66 -20.78 -15.82
N THR A 156 5.98 -20.67 -15.84
CA THR A 156 6.71 -20.28 -17.04
C THR A 156 6.63 -21.38 -18.10
N GLU A 157 7.06 -21.06 -19.33
CA GLU A 157 7.21 -22.05 -20.40
C GLU A 157 8.13 -23.22 -20.01
N SER A 158 9.13 -22.97 -19.14
CA SER A 158 10.02 -24.00 -18.61
C SER A 158 9.44 -24.78 -17.43
N GLY A 159 8.18 -24.52 -17.06
CA GLY A 159 7.47 -25.19 -15.96
C GLY A 159 7.73 -24.62 -14.56
N GLU A 160 8.57 -23.58 -14.44
CA GLU A 160 8.92 -22.97 -13.16
C GLU A 160 7.71 -22.23 -12.57
N PRO A 161 7.38 -22.42 -11.28
CA PRO A 161 6.27 -21.71 -10.66
C PRO A 161 6.59 -20.22 -10.52
N LEU A 162 5.64 -19.38 -10.92
CA LEU A 162 5.62 -17.94 -10.65
C LEU A 162 4.37 -17.62 -9.84
N LYS A 163 4.58 -16.99 -8.68
CA LYS A 163 3.49 -16.48 -7.84
C LYS A 163 3.69 -15.01 -7.60
N ILE A 164 2.65 -14.21 -7.80
CA ILE A 164 2.67 -12.77 -7.51
C ILE A 164 1.51 -12.46 -6.59
N ALA A 165 1.80 -11.92 -5.41
CA ALA A 165 0.80 -11.45 -4.46
C ALA A 165 0.90 -9.92 -4.35
N ILE A 166 -0.25 -9.26 -4.48
CA ILE A 166 -0.41 -7.84 -4.25
C ILE A 166 -1.30 -7.68 -3.04
N SER A 167 -0.84 -6.97 -2.02
CA SER A 167 -1.59 -6.77 -0.77
C SER A 167 -1.89 -5.30 -0.52
N SER A 168 -3.04 -5.04 0.10
CA SER A 168 -3.49 -3.71 0.56
C SER A 168 -2.69 -3.22 1.77
N LYS A 169 -1.36 -3.24 1.67
CA LYS A 169 -0.42 -2.85 2.71
C LYS A 169 0.44 -1.68 2.24
N PHE A 170 0.62 -0.68 3.09
CA PHE A 170 1.46 0.45 2.73
C PHE A 170 2.90 0.01 2.54
N CYS A 171 3.51 0.49 1.47
CA CYS A 171 4.86 0.15 1.09
C CYS A 171 5.71 1.41 0.93
N ASN A 172 6.95 1.34 1.38
CA ASN A 172 7.98 2.32 1.07
C ASN A 172 9.06 1.60 0.28
N ASP A 173 9.51 2.21 -0.81
CA ASP A 173 10.48 1.61 -1.73
C ASP A 173 11.93 1.67 -1.20
N GLY A 174 12.15 2.29 -0.04
CA GLY A 174 13.45 2.47 0.60
C GLY A 174 14.37 3.46 -0.10
N VAL A 175 13.91 4.11 -1.17
CA VAL A 175 14.72 4.99 -2.04
C VAL A 175 14.12 6.39 -2.10
N SER A 176 12.79 6.49 -2.16
CA SER A 176 12.06 7.75 -2.15
C SER A 176 11.32 7.95 -0.82
N ASP A 177 10.94 9.20 -0.57
CA ASP A 177 10.07 9.58 0.54
C ASP A 177 8.59 9.24 0.29
N HIS A 178 8.28 8.54 -0.80
CA HIS A 178 6.91 8.20 -1.16
C HIS A 178 6.40 6.99 -0.37
N VAL A 179 5.09 6.99 -0.16
CA VAL A 179 4.34 5.83 0.32
C VAL A 179 3.46 5.33 -0.81
N TYR A 180 3.59 4.05 -1.10
CA TYR A 180 2.77 3.32 -2.05
C TYR A 180 1.63 2.64 -1.30
N GLU A 181 0.47 2.57 -1.95
CA GLU A 181 -0.75 2.03 -1.36
C GLU A 181 -0.76 0.52 -1.23
N TYR A 182 0.10 -0.16 -1.99
CA TYR A 182 0.15 -1.61 -2.13
C TYR A 182 1.58 -2.12 -2.04
N GLN A 183 1.73 -3.32 -1.48
CA GLN A 183 2.97 -4.09 -1.47
C GLN A 183 2.82 -5.25 -2.46
N MET A 184 3.86 -5.50 -3.25
CA MET A 184 3.95 -6.67 -4.12
C MET A 184 5.04 -7.63 -3.62
N GLU A 185 4.71 -8.92 -3.62
CA GLU A 185 5.63 -10.01 -3.40
C GLU A 185 5.58 -10.94 -4.62
N ALA A 186 6.72 -11.21 -5.24
CA ALA A 186 6.84 -12.19 -6.32
C ALA A 186 7.75 -13.34 -5.86
N TRP A 187 7.29 -14.58 -6.02
CA TRP A 187 8.07 -15.79 -5.78
C TRP A 187 8.38 -16.45 -7.11
N TYR A 188 9.67 -16.62 -7.39
CA TYR A 188 10.14 -17.23 -8.62
C TYR A 188 11.47 -17.94 -8.36
N LYS A 189 11.63 -19.18 -8.85
CA LYS A 189 12.83 -20.01 -8.67
C LYS A 189 13.33 -20.09 -7.21
N GLY A 190 12.39 -20.18 -6.27
CA GLY A 190 12.70 -20.23 -4.83
C GLY A 190 13.16 -18.89 -4.22
N GLN A 191 13.21 -17.81 -5.00
CA GLN A 191 13.55 -16.48 -4.51
C GLN A 191 12.29 -15.63 -4.31
N LEU A 192 12.28 -14.87 -3.20
CA LEU A 192 11.24 -13.91 -2.87
C LEU A 192 11.70 -12.49 -3.17
N TYR A 193 10.97 -11.83 -4.04
CA TYR A 193 11.15 -10.45 -4.46
C TYR A 193 10.09 -9.58 -3.77
N LYS A 194 10.52 -8.60 -2.97
CA LYS A 194 9.62 -7.69 -2.23
C LYS A 194 9.73 -6.27 -2.75
N GLY A 195 8.60 -5.62 -2.90
CA GLY A 195 8.52 -4.31 -3.54
C GLY A 195 7.17 -3.64 -3.33
N CYS A 196 7.02 -2.48 -3.94
CA CYS A 196 5.79 -1.70 -3.90
C CYS A 196 5.01 -1.87 -5.21
N ALA A 197 3.69 -1.73 -5.13
CA ALA A 197 2.80 -1.83 -6.28
C ALA A 197 1.97 -0.57 -6.46
N VAL A 198 1.60 -0.32 -7.72
CA VAL A 198 0.70 0.75 -8.15
C VAL A 198 -0.34 0.12 -9.06
N ILE A 199 -1.61 0.41 -8.78
CA ILE A 199 -2.74 0.04 -9.62
C ILE A 199 -3.05 1.26 -10.50
N LEU A 200 -2.91 1.11 -11.81
CA LEU A 200 -3.10 2.16 -12.81
C LEU A 200 -4.54 2.25 -13.30
N ASN A 201 -5.20 1.10 -13.40
CA ASN A 201 -6.62 0.98 -13.67
C ASN A 201 -7.26 0.26 -12.50
N ASN A 202 -8.06 0.98 -11.72
CA ASN A 202 -9.10 0.29 -10.97
C ASN A 202 -10.10 -0.15 -12.03
N ALA A 203 -10.13 -1.44 -12.34
CA ALA A 203 -11.29 -2.00 -13.02
C ALA A 203 -12.51 -1.51 -12.22
N LYS A 204 -13.38 -0.73 -12.87
CA LYS A 204 -14.67 -0.42 -12.30
C LYS A 204 -15.29 -1.77 -11.98
N GLN A 205 -15.53 -2.02 -10.69
CA GLN A 205 -16.51 -3.01 -10.29
C GLN A 205 -17.84 -2.45 -10.75
N ASP A 206 -18.22 -2.80 -11.98
CA ASP A 206 -19.59 -2.68 -12.46
C ASP A 206 -20.43 -3.79 -11.81
#